data_AF-A0A1F6DZS0-F1
#
_entry.id   AF-A0A1F6DZS0-F1
#
_cell.length_a   1.000
_cell.length_b   1.000
_cell.length_c   1.000
_cell.angle_alpha   90.00
_cell.angle_beta   90.00
_cell.angle_gamma   90.00
#
_symmetry.space_group_name_H-M   'P 1'
#
loop_
_entity.id
_entity.type
_entity.pdbx_description
1 polymer ?
#
loop_
_entity_poly.entity_id
_entity_poly.type
_entity_poly.pdbx_seq_one_letter_code
_entity_poly.pdbx_strand_id
1 'polypeptide(L)'
;MSLDERRIILSAIRYVDEIFEYDTEAELYDTLKKNEYGFDIRIIGADWKGKPYTGHDLPIEVYFNSRNHDFSTTALRERIYEAEKARKTA
;
A
#
# COMPACT_ATOMS: atom_id res chain seq x y z
N MET A 1 14.40 -2.06 3.31
CA MET A 1 13.80 -2.88 2.25
C MET A 1 14.02 -2.15 0.94
N SER A 2 14.78 -2.74 0.02
CA SER A 2 14.98 -2.19 -1.32
C SER A 2 13.69 -2.28 -2.15
N LEU A 3 13.68 -1.69 -3.36
CA LEU A 3 12.60 -1.88 -4.32
C LEU A 3 12.51 -3.36 -4.74
N ASP A 4 13.64 -3.99 -5.04
CA ASP A 4 13.71 -5.41 -5.45
C ASP A 4 13.13 -6.34 -4.39
N GLU A 5 13.48 -6.13 -3.11
CA GLU A 5 12.95 -6.93 -2.01
C GLU A 5 11.43 -6.79 -1.88
N ARG A 6 10.89 -5.57 -2.06
CA ARG A 6 9.43 -5.34 -2.06
C ARG A 6 8.77 -6.06 -3.22
N ARG A 7 9.37 -6.04 -4.42
CA ARG A 7 8.85 -6.71 -5.60
C ARG A 7 8.76 -8.23 -5.38
N ILE A 8 9.80 -8.84 -4.80
CA ILE A 8 9.83 -10.27 -4.45
C ILE A 8 8.73 -10.61 -3.42
N ILE A 9 8.54 -9.78 -2.40
CA ILE A 9 7.52 -10.02 -1.38
C ILE A 9 6.11 -9.95 -1.99
N LEU A 10 5.84 -8.94 -2.84
CA LEU A 10 4.56 -8.77 -3.50
C LEU A 10 4.27 -9.90 -4.51
N SER A 11 5.26 -10.32 -5.28
CA SER A 11 5.11 -11.39 -6.27
C SER A 11 4.86 -12.77 -5.66
N ALA A 12 5.20 -12.96 -4.38
CA ALA A 12 4.89 -14.17 -3.63
C ALA A 12 3.43 -14.25 -3.15
N ILE A 13 2.64 -13.17 -3.28
CA ILE A 13 1.23 -13.15 -2.86
C ILE A 13 0.36 -13.75 -3.95
N ARG A 14 -0.37 -14.84 -3.64
CA ARG A 14 -1.23 -15.57 -4.59
C ARG A 14 -2.32 -14.77 -5.31
N TYR A 15 -2.60 -13.54 -4.85
CA TYR A 15 -3.64 -12.66 -5.37
C TYR A 15 -3.07 -11.48 -6.17
N VAL A 16 -1.75 -11.47 -6.40
CA VAL A 16 -1.06 -10.44 -7.18
C VAL A 16 -0.67 -11.05 -8.51
N ASP A 17 -1.36 -10.64 -9.58
CA ASP A 17 -1.05 -11.08 -10.94
C ASP A 17 0.10 -10.27 -11.55
N GLU A 18 0.05 -8.93 -11.40
CA GLU A 18 1.01 -8.01 -12.00
C GLU A 18 1.45 -6.91 -11.02
N ILE A 19 2.70 -6.45 -11.20
CA ILE A 19 3.30 -5.36 -10.42
C ILE A 19 3.89 -4.34 -11.39
N PHE A 20 3.32 -3.14 -11.38
CA PHE A 20 3.89 -1.97 -12.03
C PHE A 20 4.53 -1.05 -10.99
N GLU A 21 5.54 -0.31 -11.42
CA GLU A 21 6.30 0.63 -10.59
C GLU A 21 6.10 2.04 -11.14
N TYR A 22 6.10 3.03 -10.25
CA TYR A 22 6.03 4.45 -10.57
C TYR A 22 6.87 5.22 -9.56
N ASP A 23 7.46 6.34 -9.99
CA ASP A 23 8.33 7.16 -9.15
C ASP A 23 7.57 8.34 -8.53
N THR A 24 6.63 8.92 -9.28
CA THR A 24 5.90 10.12 -8.83
C THR A 24 4.38 9.96 -8.84
N GLU A 25 3.69 10.76 -8.02
CA GLU A 25 2.22 10.82 -8.01
C GLU A 25 1.65 11.30 -9.36
N ALA A 26 2.41 12.12 -10.11
CA ALA A 26 2.04 12.56 -11.44
C ALA A 26 2.04 11.41 -12.45
N GLU A 27 3.07 10.55 -12.40
CA GLU A 27 3.13 9.33 -13.23
C GLU A 27 1.96 8.39 -12.91
N LEU A 28 1.69 8.15 -11.62
CA LEU A 28 0.54 7.34 -11.22
C LEU A 28 -0.77 7.93 -11.75
N TYR A 29 -0.95 9.26 -11.65
CA TYR A 29 -2.14 9.93 -12.16
C TYR A 29 -2.29 9.73 -13.67
N ASP A 30 -1.21 9.91 -14.44
CA ASP A 30 -1.24 9.76 -15.89
C ASP A 30 -1.54 8.31 -16.31
N THR A 31 -0.95 7.32 -15.64
CA THR A 31 -1.24 5.89 -15.87
C THR A 31 -2.71 5.56 -15.57
N LEU A 32 -3.26 6.05 -14.45
CA LEU A 32 -4.68 5.88 -14.13
C LEU A 32 -5.59 6.57 -15.15
N LYS A 33 -5.24 7.79 -15.57
CA LYS A 33 -6.04 8.59 -16.51
C LYS A 33 -6.08 7.98 -17.91
N LYS A 34 -4.95 7.47 -18.39
CA LYS A 34 -4.87 6.74 -19.67
C LYS A 34 -5.47 5.34 -19.57
N ASN A 35 -5.71 4.86 -18.35
CA ASN A 35 -6.15 3.52 -18.05
C ASN A 35 -5.27 2.44 -18.70
N GLU A 36 -3.94 2.60 -18.61
CA GLU A 36 -2.96 1.81 -19.37
C GLU A 36 -3.10 0.30 -19.15
N TYR A 37 -3.64 -0.11 -18.00
CA TYR A 37 -3.81 -1.51 -17.60
C TYR A 37 -5.28 -1.96 -17.47
N GLY A 38 -6.25 -1.11 -17.85
CA GLY A 38 -7.67 -1.48 -17.78
C GLY A 38 -8.22 -1.61 -16.34
N PHE A 39 -7.92 -0.64 -15.47
CA PHE A 39 -8.46 -0.56 -14.11
C PHE A 39 -9.95 -0.20 -14.11
N ASP A 40 -10.81 -1.18 -13.87
CA ASP A 40 -12.24 -0.94 -13.62
C ASP A 40 -12.52 -0.53 -12.17
N ILE A 41 -11.81 -1.17 -11.24
CA ILE A 41 -11.98 -1.00 -9.80
C ILE A 41 -10.65 -0.69 -9.14
N ARG A 42 -10.63 0.32 -8.26
CA ARG A 42 -9.50 0.65 -7.41
C ARG A 42 -9.83 0.47 -5.94
N ILE A 43 -8.95 -0.20 -5.22
CA ILE A 43 -9.08 -0.42 -3.78
C ILE A 43 -8.07 0.47 -3.04
N ILE A 44 -8.54 1.27 -2.09
CA ILE A 44 -7.71 2.17 -1.29
C ILE A 44 -8.02 1.96 0.20
N GLY A 45 -7.07 2.24 1.09
CA GLY A 45 -7.33 2.21 2.54
C GLY A 45 -8.42 3.21 2.96
N ALA A 46 -9.26 2.83 3.91
CA ALA A 46 -10.36 3.66 4.42
C ALA A 46 -9.93 5.01 5.00
N ASP A 47 -8.65 5.18 5.34
CA ASP A 47 -8.07 6.44 5.84
C ASP A 47 -8.16 7.60 4.85
N TRP A 48 -8.36 7.29 3.56
CA TRP A 48 -8.54 8.25 2.45
C TRP A 48 -10.00 8.62 2.18
N LYS A 49 -10.96 7.99 2.88
CA LYS A 49 -12.38 8.30 2.68
C LYS A 49 -12.65 9.76 3.06
N GLY A 50 -13.19 10.53 2.12
CA GLY A 50 -13.47 11.96 2.29
C GLY A 50 -12.25 12.88 2.21
N LYS A 51 -11.08 12.36 1.82
CA LYS A 51 -9.86 13.14 1.56
C LYS A 51 -9.48 13.06 0.08
N PRO A 52 -8.85 14.10 -0.50
CA PRO A 52 -8.30 14.00 -1.84
C PRO A 52 -7.16 12.97 -1.86
N TYR A 53 -7.15 12.11 -2.87
CA TYR A 53 -6.08 11.17 -3.19
C TYR A 53 -5.80 11.22 -4.70
N THR A 54 -4.63 10.77 -5.15
CA THR A 54 -4.26 10.81 -6.57
C THR A 54 -5.28 10.08 -7.43
N GLY A 55 -5.91 10.77 -8.40
CA GLY A 55 -6.93 10.19 -9.28
C GLY A 55 -8.34 10.11 -8.69
N HIS A 56 -8.64 10.80 -7.59
CA HIS A 56 -9.99 10.89 -7.00
C HIS A 56 -11.04 11.54 -7.92
N ASP A 57 -10.59 12.28 -8.92
CA ASP A 57 -11.39 12.97 -9.95
C ASP A 57 -11.61 12.13 -11.21
N LEU A 58 -10.96 10.96 -11.32
CA LEU A 58 -11.09 10.07 -12.48
C LEU A 58 -12.33 9.17 -12.34
N PRO A 59 -12.96 8.75 -13.46
CA PRO A 59 -14.16 7.93 -13.45
C PRO A 59 -13.86 6.44 -13.20
N ILE A 60 -13.10 6.13 -12.15
CA ILE A 60 -12.75 4.76 -11.73
C ILE A 60 -13.53 4.46 -10.45
N GLU A 61 -14.15 3.30 -10.36
CA GLU A 61 -14.90 2.90 -9.16
C GLU A 61 -13.94 2.64 -8.00
N VAL A 62 -14.13 3.31 -6.87
CA VAL A 62 -13.23 3.21 -5.71
C VAL A 62 -13.90 2.54 -4.52
N TYR A 63 -13.30 1.44 -4.05
CA TYR A 63 -13.67 0.77 -2.80
C TYR A 63 -12.67 1.10 -1.68
N PHE A 64 -13.21 1.51 -0.54
CA PHE A 64 -12.41 1.79 0.66
C PHE A 64 -12.34 0.55 1.55
N ASN A 65 -11.16 -0.06 1.63
CA ASN A 65 -10.90 -1.21 2.48
C ASN A 65 -10.49 -0.77 3.90
N SER A 66 -11.27 -1.15 4.90
CA SER A 66 -10.97 -0.92 6.32
C SER A 66 -10.18 -2.09 6.90
N ARG A 67 -9.08 -1.81 7.61
CA ARG A 67 -8.33 -2.82 8.34
C ARG A 67 -8.96 -3.01 9.74
N ASN A 68 -9.33 -4.25 10.09
CA ASN A 68 -9.85 -4.61 11.42
C ASN A 68 -8.81 -5.38 12.25
N HIS A 69 -7.51 -5.08 12.08
CA HIS A 69 -6.45 -5.79 12.80
C HIS A 69 -5.35 -4.85 13.31
N ASP A 70 -4.67 -5.26 14.39
CA ASP A 70 -3.64 -4.45 15.06
C ASP A 70 -2.24 -4.55 14.40
N PHE A 71 -2.13 -5.20 13.24
CA PHE A 71 -0.88 -5.24 12.50
C PHE A 71 -0.60 -3.89 11.83
N SER A 72 0.35 -3.15 12.39
CA SER A 72 0.93 -1.96 11.79
C SER A 72 2.45 -1.97 11.93
N THR A 73 3.14 -1.26 11.04
CA THR A 73 4.61 -1.12 11.10
C THR A 73 5.05 -0.46 12.41
N THR A 74 4.25 0.49 12.92
CA THR A 74 4.50 1.14 14.22
C THR A 74 4.42 0.13 15.36
N ALA A 75 3.32 -0.64 15.43
CA ALA A 75 3.15 -1.68 16.45
C ALA A 75 4.25 -2.75 16.37
N LEU A 76 4.69 -3.12 15.16
CA LEU A 76 5.82 -4.04 14.99
C LEU A 76 7.13 -3.46 15.54
N ARG A 77 7.43 -2.19 15.25
CA ARG A 77 8.64 -1.51 15.78
C ARG A 77 8.62 -1.41 17.29
N GLU A 78 7.47 -1.11 17.89
CA GLU A 78 7.29 -1.08 19.35
C GLU A 78 7.54 -2.44 19.98
N ARG A 79 6.98 -3.52 19.42
CA ARG A 79 7.23 -4.89 19.90
C ARG A 79 8.72 -5.26 19.85
N ILE A 80 9.42 -4.89 18.78
CA ILE A 80 10.87 -5.12 18.65
C ILE A 80 11.63 -4.31 19.71
N TYR A 81 11.28 -3.03 19.89
CA TYR A 81 11.91 -2.17 20.88
C TYR A 81 11.79 -2.72 22.30
N GLU A 82 10.58 -3.12 22.73
CA GLU A 82 10.37 -3.66 24.07
C GLU A 82 11.10 -5.00 24.27
N ALA A 83 11.14 -5.87 23.26
CA ALA A 83 11.90 -7.12 23.31
C ALA A 83 13.41 -6.87 23.47
N GLU A 84 13.96 -5.91 22.72
CA GLU A 84 15.37 -5.53 22.79
C GLU A 84 15.74 -4.85 24.12
N LYS A 85 14.84 -4.03 24.67
CA LYS A 85 14.99 -3.41 25.98
C LYS A 85 15.04 -4.47 27.09
N ALA A 86 14.08 -5.40 27.10
CA ALA A 86 14.04 -6.50 28.06
C ALA A 86 15.31 -7.35 28.04
N ARG A 87 15.83 -7.66 26.84
CA ARG A 87 17.08 -8.42 26.66
C ARG A 87 18.30 -7.74 27.27
N LYS A 88 18.36 -6.40 27.24
CA LYS A 88 19.51 -5.63 27.79
C LYS A 88 19.46 -5.45 29.32
N THR A 89 18.30 -5.65 29.93
CA THR A 89 18.11 -5.57 31.38
C THR A 89 18.18 -6.92 32.10
N ALA A 90 18.26 -8.03 31.34
CA ALA A 90 18.47 -9.38 31.85
C ALA A 90 19.97 -9.72 31.86
#